data_AF-A0A239F4P3-F1
#
_entry.id   AF-A0A239F4P3-F1
#
_cell.length_a   1.000
_cell.length_b   1.000
_cell.length_c   1.000
_cell.angle_alpha   90.00
_cell.angle_beta   90.00
_cell.angle_gamma   90.00
#
_symmetry.space_group_name_H-M   'P 1'
#
loop_
_entity.id
_entity.type
_entity.pdbx_description
1 polymer ?
#
loop_
_entity_poly.entity_id
_entity_poly.type
_entity_poly.pdbx_seq_one_letter_code
_entity_poly.pdbx_strand_id
1 'polypeptide(L)'
;MIMKKLNVWLTGSMVIAALVFTSCNRDDDGPMMMDDSFYAVQLGGEARVTDPLNPGQTIEQGFLNLRTVVTNTVLTIAENEGGKYDALQPYFSVLLNEVGRGETSGFITLVLDFTEFLAEATGAKNFQYTGLDMEAAHDPVRNSRMNGRINNADYDLFVQAVVEGAAQANITSSEVIGPVGQLLESVREPIVQRADNEGLDLYTRLGGSGLINVADDGEPVRLVEAGYAPLEAVVTSTVLVIATNEGGKYDDLQPYFSVLLAEVGAGNLSGFTTLVTDFSEFLAQAIGSVNIEYTGLNMADAHNPAVNSRMTGLVSAADYDLFVEAVVEGALENNVPMPVIQEFGGLLNSEGLRGAIIQR
;
A
#
# COMPACT_ATOMS: atom_id res chain seq x y z
N MET A 1 14.18 38.79 36.38
CA MET A 1 14.40 37.39 35.98
C MET A 1 13.03 36.74 35.86
N ILE A 2 12.60 36.49 34.63
CA ILE A 2 11.21 36.24 34.23
C ILE A 2 11.01 34.72 34.10
N MET A 3 10.03 34.19 34.86
CA MET A 3 9.12 33.05 34.57
C MET A 3 9.75 31.64 34.39
N LYS A 4 9.08 30.51 34.66
CA LYS A 4 7.74 30.16 35.15
C LYS A 4 7.74 28.66 35.52
N LYS A 5 7.10 28.35 36.65
CA LYS A 5 6.16 27.25 36.95
C LYS A 5 6.41 25.83 36.42
N LEU A 6 6.62 24.93 37.39
CA LEU A 6 6.26 23.50 37.37
C LEU A 6 4.87 23.26 36.78
N ASN A 7 4.73 22.19 35.98
CA ASN A 7 3.47 21.45 35.85
C ASN A 7 3.76 19.95 35.95
N VAL A 8 3.05 19.34 36.89
CA VAL A 8 3.07 17.93 37.29
C VAL A 8 1.91 17.22 36.57
N TRP A 9 2.09 15.92 36.29
CA TRP A 9 1.05 14.91 36.05
C TRP A 9 0.39 14.83 34.65
N LEU A 10 0.63 13.73 33.92
CA LEU A 10 -0.21 12.52 33.99
C LEU A 10 0.52 11.31 33.37
N THR A 11 0.56 10.23 34.14
CA THR A 11 1.10 8.90 33.83
C THR A 11 0.18 8.14 32.88
N GLY A 12 0.72 7.66 31.75
CA GLY A 12 0.07 6.67 30.90
C GLY A 12 0.11 5.29 31.55
N SER A 13 -1.06 4.72 31.86
CA SER A 13 -1.19 3.34 32.29
C SER A 13 -1.01 2.42 31.08
N MET A 14 0.19 1.84 30.96
CA MET A 14 0.48 0.72 30.07
C MET A 14 -0.06 -0.56 30.73
N VAL A 15 -1.20 -1.06 30.29
CA VAL A 15 -1.72 -2.38 30.70
C VAL A 15 -1.17 -3.40 29.71
N ILE A 16 -0.01 -3.99 30.02
CA ILE A 16 0.44 -5.23 29.38
C ILE A 16 -0.26 -6.37 30.13
N ALA A 17 -1.30 -6.94 29.53
CA ALA A 17 -1.87 -8.21 29.99
C ALA A 17 -0.96 -9.34 29.51
N ALA A 18 -0.15 -9.90 30.42
CA ALA A 18 0.60 -11.12 30.16
C ALA A 18 -0.36 -12.32 30.14
N LEU A 19 -0.73 -12.80 28.95
CA LEU A 19 -1.50 -14.02 28.76
C LEU A 19 -0.56 -15.23 28.83
N VAL A 20 -0.86 -16.17 29.72
CA VAL A 20 -0.13 -17.42 29.90
C VAL A 20 -0.77 -18.46 28.97
N PHE A 21 -0.06 -18.90 27.93
CA PHE A 21 -0.57 -19.89 26.98
C PHE A 21 -0.60 -21.29 27.59
N THR A 22 -1.79 -21.89 27.62
CA THR A 22 -1.96 -23.34 27.78
C THR A 22 -1.93 -23.97 26.40
N SER A 23 -0.86 -24.70 26.10
CA SER A 23 -0.74 -25.52 24.89
C SER A 23 -1.70 -26.71 24.98
N CYS A 24 -2.74 -26.69 24.15
CA CYS A 24 -3.54 -27.87 23.82
C CYS A 24 -3.55 -28.02 22.30
N ASN A 25 -2.94 -29.10 21.81
CA ASN A 25 -2.98 -29.53 20.41
C ASN A 25 -4.42 -29.66 19.90
N ARG A 26 -4.72 -29.01 18.76
CA ARG A 26 -5.55 -29.59 17.70
C ARG A 26 -5.49 -28.77 16.41
N ASP A 27 -5.20 -29.49 15.34
CA ASP A 27 -5.14 -29.05 13.95
C ASP A 27 -6.55 -28.74 13.42
N ASP A 28 -7.03 -27.52 13.64
CA ASP A 28 -8.10 -26.92 12.83
C ASP A 28 -7.60 -25.53 12.44
N ASP A 29 -7.08 -25.39 11.22
CA ASP A 29 -6.51 -24.15 10.65
C ASP A 29 -7.58 -23.06 10.35
N GLY A 30 -8.71 -23.12 11.06
CA GLY A 30 -9.84 -22.19 10.91
C GLY A 30 -9.88 -21.13 12.01
N PRO A 31 -10.61 -20.01 11.77
CA PRO A 31 -10.84 -19.00 12.80
C PRO A 31 -11.43 -19.62 14.08
N MET A 32 -11.04 -19.11 15.24
CA MET A 32 -11.68 -19.49 16.50
C MET A 32 -13.16 -19.14 16.43
N MET A 33 -14.03 -20.12 16.64
CA MET A 33 -15.46 -19.87 16.79
C MET A 33 -15.77 -19.67 18.28
N MET A 34 -16.40 -18.54 18.61
CA MET A 34 -16.91 -18.32 19.96
C MET A 34 -18.14 -19.18 20.21
N ASP A 35 -18.48 -19.38 21.49
CA ASP A 35 -19.74 -20.00 21.87
C ASP A 35 -20.92 -19.22 21.28
N ASP A 36 -21.93 -19.93 20.78
CA ASP A 36 -23.14 -19.38 20.14
C ASP A 36 -23.85 -18.31 21.00
N SER A 37 -23.63 -18.31 22.32
CA SER A 37 -24.20 -17.30 23.21
C SER A 37 -23.48 -15.96 23.17
N PHE A 38 -22.25 -15.83 22.63
CA PHE A 38 -21.51 -14.57 22.65
C PHE A 38 -22.24 -13.48 21.85
N TYR A 39 -22.56 -13.75 20.58
CA TYR A 39 -23.35 -12.82 19.77
C TYR A 39 -24.71 -12.52 20.40
N ALA A 40 -25.39 -13.55 20.92
CA ALA A 40 -26.71 -13.42 21.52
C ALA A 40 -26.74 -12.58 22.80
N VAL A 41 -25.78 -12.77 23.70
CA VAL A 41 -25.78 -12.22 25.06
C VAL A 41 -24.93 -10.96 25.17
N GLN A 42 -23.74 -10.96 24.57
CA GLN A 42 -22.76 -9.89 24.74
C GLN A 42 -22.90 -8.77 23.71
N LEU A 43 -23.36 -9.09 22.50
CA LEU A 43 -23.51 -8.12 21.41
C LEU A 43 -24.95 -7.65 21.21
N GLY A 44 -25.93 -8.24 21.89
CA GLY A 44 -27.35 -7.89 21.79
C GLY A 44 -28.15 -8.76 20.82
N GLY A 45 -27.48 -9.70 20.14
CA GLY A 45 -28.11 -10.79 19.40
C GLY A 45 -29.06 -10.36 18.28
N GLU A 46 -30.05 -11.21 18.03
CA GLU A 46 -30.99 -11.11 16.90
C GLU A 46 -32.10 -10.06 17.10
N ALA A 47 -32.05 -9.30 18.20
CA ALA A 47 -33.03 -8.25 18.49
C ALA A 47 -33.06 -7.23 17.34
N ARG A 48 -34.24 -6.97 16.78
CA ARG A 48 -34.39 -6.09 15.62
C ARG A 48 -34.43 -4.63 16.05
N VAL A 49 -33.55 -3.83 15.47
CA VAL A 49 -33.48 -2.38 15.65
C VAL A 49 -33.46 -1.69 14.30
N THR A 50 -33.82 -0.41 14.28
CA THR A 50 -33.76 0.39 13.05
C THR A 50 -32.33 0.45 12.54
N ASP A 51 -32.13 0.22 11.24
CA ASP A 51 -30.82 0.39 10.62
C ASP A 51 -30.56 1.89 10.35
N PRO A 52 -29.56 2.53 11.00
CA PRO A 52 -29.26 3.94 10.77
C PRO A 52 -28.75 4.25 9.35
N LEU A 53 -28.16 3.26 8.67
CA LEU A 53 -27.63 3.40 7.31
C LEU A 53 -28.67 3.05 6.24
N ASN A 54 -29.74 2.35 6.60
CA ASN A 54 -30.81 1.94 5.69
C ASN A 54 -32.19 2.37 6.23
N PRO A 55 -32.59 3.64 6.02
CA PRO A 55 -33.85 4.15 6.54
C PRO A 55 -35.06 3.29 6.15
N GLY A 56 -35.89 2.94 7.14
CA GLY A 56 -37.06 2.10 6.96
C GLY A 56 -36.78 0.59 6.99
N GLN A 57 -35.52 0.18 7.15
CA GLN A 57 -35.13 -1.21 7.36
C GLN A 57 -34.77 -1.47 8.82
N THR A 58 -34.74 -2.75 9.18
CA THR A 58 -34.30 -3.21 10.51
C THR A 58 -33.13 -4.17 10.36
N ILE A 59 -32.28 -4.20 11.38
CA ILE A 59 -31.08 -5.01 11.46
C ILE A 59 -30.98 -5.65 12.85
N GLU A 60 -30.21 -6.72 12.97
CA GLU A 60 -29.89 -7.30 14.27
C GLU A 60 -29.01 -6.36 15.10
N GLN A 61 -29.32 -6.21 16.39
CA GLN A 61 -28.56 -5.37 17.30
C GLN A 61 -27.09 -5.82 17.40
N GLY A 62 -26.86 -7.14 17.42
CA GLY A 62 -25.51 -7.72 17.40
C GLY A 62 -24.71 -7.27 16.18
N PHE A 63 -25.28 -7.45 14.99
CA PHE A 63 -24.65 -7.05 13.73
C PHE A 63 -24.43 -5.53 13.66
N LEU A 64 -25.40 -4.72 14.11
CA LEU A 64 -25.25 -3.27 14.15
C LEU A 64 -24.07 -2.85 15.04
N ASN A 65 -23.91 -3.49 16.20
CA ASN A 65 -22.80 -3.21 17.11
C ASN A 65 -21.46 -3.55 16.46
N LEU A 66 -21.33 -4.75 15.87
CA LEU A 66 -20.12 -5.14 15.13
C LEU A 66 -19.82 -4.19 13.98
N ARG A 67 -20.82 -3.85 13.16
CA ARG A 67 -20.68 -2.90 12.05
C ARG A 67 -20.20 -1.53 12.52
N THR A 68 -20.68 -1.09 13.68
CA THR A 68 -20.25 0.18 14.28
C THR A 68 -18.78 0.12 14.70
N VAL A 69 -18.35 -0.96 15.35
CA VAL A 69 -16.93 -1.17 15.72
C VAL A 69 -16.04 -1.18 14.48
N VAL A 70 -16.40 -1.96 13.47
CA VAL A 70 -15.64 -2.08 12.21
C VAL A 70 -15.55 -0.73 11.51
N THR A 71 -16.68 -0.01 11.38
CA THR A 71 -16.72 1.33 10.78
C THR A 71 -15.78 2.27 11.53
N ASN A 72 -15.87 2.35 12.85
CA ASN A 72 -15.00 3.21 13.66
C ASN A 72 -13.53 2.81 13.56
N THR A 73 -13.23 1.51 13.45
CA THR A 73 -11.86 1.02 13.28
C THR A 73 -11.25 1.54 11.98
N VAL A 74 -11.96 1.37 10.86
CA VAL A 74 -11.50 1.83 9.54
C VAL A 74 -11.37 3.36 9.53
N LEU A 75 -12.32 4.08 10.13
CA LEU A 75 -12.24 5.55 10.25
C LEU A 75 -11.07 5.99 11.13
N THR A 76 -10.80 5.30 12.24
CA THR A 76 -9.67 5.60 13.13
C THR A 76 -8.33 5.45 12.40
N ILE A 77 -8.19 4.40 11.58
CA ILE A 77 -7.01 4.21 10.72
C ILE A 77 -6.95 5.31 9.67
N ALA A 78 -8.06 5.66 9.01
CA ALA A 78 -8.09 6.65 7.94
C ALA A 78 -7.83 8.08 8.42
N GLU A 79 -8.40 8.47 9.57
CA GLU A 79 -8.18 9.77 10.21
C GLU A 79 -6.72 9.93 10.65
N ASN A 80 -6.09 8.83 11.06
CA ASN A 80 -4.67 8.75 11.40
C ASN A 80 -4.21 9.90 12.31
N GLU A 81 -4.99 10.18 13.36
CA GLU A 81 -4.77 11.34 14.21
C GLU A 81 -3.35 11.33 14.79
N GLY A 82 -2.59 12.40 14.52
CA GLY A 82 -1.21 12.55 14.99
C GLY A 82 -0.21 11.55 14.41
N GLY A 83 -0.53 10.87 13.30
CA GLY A 83 0.35 9.89 12.64
C GLY A 83 0.42 8.53 13.35
N LYS A 84 -0.52 8.26 14.25
CA LYS A 84 -0.52 7.04 15.07
C LYS A 84 -0.57 5.75 14.24
N TYR A 85 -1.27 5.78 13.12
CA TYR A 85 -1.49 4.66 12.20
C TYR A 85 -0.74 4.85 10.87
N ASP A 86 0.36 5.63 10.87
CA ASP A 86 1.21 5.85 9.69
C ASP A 86 1.66 4.53 9.05
N ALA A 87 2.02 3.54 9.88
CA ALA A 87 2.44 2.22 9.42
C ALA A 87 1.30 1.40 8.76
N LEU A 88 0.03 1.72 9.03
CA LEU A 88 -1.10 1.05 8.40
C LEU A 88 -1.52 1.73 7.09
N GLN A 89 -1.24 3.02 6.89
CA GLN A 89 -1.70 3.77 5.72
C GLN A 89 -1.40 3.09 4.37
N PRO A 90 -0.19 2.52 4.13
CA PRO A 90 0.12 1.90 2.85
C PRO A 90 -0.84 0.78 2.46
N TYR A 91 -1.28 -0.02 3.42
CA TYR A 91 -2.20 -1.14 3.21
C TYR A 91 -3.62 -0.69 2.84
N PHE A 92 -4.00 0.52 3.24
CA PHE A 92 -5.32 1.10 2.98
C PHE A 92 -5.33 2.05 1.78
N SER A 93 -4.24 2.18 1.02
CA SER A 93 -4.10 3.21 -0.03
C SER A 93 -5.21 3.17 -1.07
N VAL A 94 -5.63 1.97 -1.51
CA VAL A 94 -6.76 1.79 -2.44
C VAL A 94 -8.04 2.37 -1.85
N LEU A 95 -8.37 1.99 -0.62
CA LEU A 95 -9.58 2.45 0.07
C LEU A 95 -9.57 3.96 0.29
N LEU A 96 -8.46 4.51 0.79
CA LEU A 96 -8.31 5.93 1.09
C LEU A 96 -8.44 6.77 -0.18
N ASN A 97 -7.87 6.32 -1.29
CA ASN A 97 -7.95 7.04 -2.56
C ASN A 97 -9.36 6.97 -3.17
N GLU A 98 -10.05 5.84 -3.08
CA GLU A 98 -11.47 5.73 -3.49
C GLU A 98 -12.35 6.71 -2.69
N VAL A 99 -12.24 6.68 -1.36
CA VAL A 99 -13.00 7.57 -0.48
C VAL A 99 -12.66 9.04 -0.75
N GLY A 100 -11.39 9.37 -0.99
CA GLY A 100 -10.94 10.72 -1.36
C GLY A 100 -11.56 11.22 -2.67
N ARG A 101 -11.91 10.31 -3.59
CA ARG A 101 -12.67 10.61 -4.82
C ARG A 101 -14.18 10.59 -4.64
N GLY A 102 -14.68 10.29 -3.44
CA GLY A 102 -16.12 10.13 -3.17
C GLY A 102 -16.69 8.77 -3.58
N GLU A 103 -15.84 7.79 -3.90
CA GLU A 103 -16.21 6.43 -4.25
C GLU A 103 -16.26 5.56 -2.98
N THR A 104 -17.46 5.23 -2.48
CA THR A 104 -17.62 4.57 -1.18
C THR A 104 -18.00 3.08 -1.25
N SER A 105 -18.13 2.51 -2.45
CA SER A 105 -18.49 1.10 -2.62
C SER A 105 -17.46 0.14 -2.01
N GLY A 106 -16.17 0.43 -2.17
CA GLY A 106 -15.09 -0.36 -1.57
C GLY A 106 -15.10 -0.30 -0.04
N PHE A 107 -15.37 0.87 0.53
CA PHE A 107 -15.56 1.04 1.98
C PHE A 107 -16.74 0.24 2.51
N ILE A 108 -17.89 0.34 1.84
CA ILE A 108 -19.10 -0.39 2.23
C ILE A 108 -18.84 -1.91 2.19
N THR A 109 -18.14 -2.39 1.16
CA THR A 109 -17.80 -3.82 1.01
C THR A 109 -16.87 -4.28 2.12
N LEU A 110 -15.78 -3.55 2.39
CA LEU A 110 -14.85 -3.88 3.47
C LEU A 110 -15.55 -3.95 4.83
N VAL A 111 -16.38 -2.95 5.15
CA VAL A 111 -17.11 -2.90 6.41
C VAL A 111 -18.07 -4.08 6.50
N LEU A 112 -18.78 -4.42 5.41
CA LEU A 112 -19.70 -5.54 5.39
C LEU A 112 -18.98 -6.87 5.60
N ASP A 113 -17.97 -7.17 4.79
CA ASP A 113 -17.22 -8.43 4.83
C ASP A 113 -16.60 -8.66 6.21
N PHE A 114 -15.97 -7.62 6.79
CA PHE A 114 -15.37 -7.75 8.11
C PHE A 114 -16.43 -7.89 9.21
N THR A 115 -17.58 -7.22 9.07
CA THR A 115 -18.70 -7.40 10.02
C THR A 115 -19.27 -8.81 9.95
N GLU A 116 -19.45 -9.37 8.74
CA GLU A 116 -19.95 -10.74 8.55
C GLU A 116 -18.98 -11.78 9.10
N PHE A 117 -17.67 -11.60 8.89
CA PHE A 117 -16.64 -12.42 9.51
C PHE A 117 -16.77 -12.44 11.04
N LEU A 118 -16.86 -11.27 11.68
CA LEU A 118 -17.02 -11.20 13.12
C LEU A 118 -18.37 -11.76 13.58
N ALA A 119 -19.45 -11.54 12.83
CA ALA A 119 -20.78 -12.03 13.20
C ALA A 119 -20.82 -13.56 13.17
N GLU A 120 -20.32 -14.18 12.10
CA GLU A 120 -20.21 -15.64 12.01
C GLU A 120 -19.33 -16.19 13.15
N ALA A 121 -18.12 -15.64 13.32
CA ALA A 121 -17.17 -16.09 14.34
C ALA A 121 -17.67 -15.89 15.79
N THR A 122 -18.60 -14.97 16.02
CA THR A 122 -19.22 -14.73 17.33
C THR A 122 -20.49 -15.55 17.57
N GLY A 123 -20.89 -16.41 16.62
CA GLY A 123 -22.03 -17.32 16.77
C GLY A 123 -23.35 -16.80 16.22
N ALA A 124 -23.34 -15.79 15.35
CA ALA A 124 -24.56 -15.36 14.68
C ALA A 124 -25.08 -16.44 13.71
N LYS A 125 -26.40 -16.62 13.66
CA LYS A 125 -27.04 -17.70 12.87
C LYS A 125 -27.48 -17.28 11.47
N ASN A 126 -27.59 -15.98 11.25
CA ASN A 126 -28.18 -15.39 10.04
C ASN A 126 -27.14 -14.71 9.15
N PHE A 127 -25.86 -14.81 9.50
CA PHE A 127 -24.74 -14.22 8.78
C PHE A 127 -23.70 -15.29 8.51
N GLN A 128 -23.11 -15.23 7.32
CA GLN A 128 -22.05 -16.12 6.89
C GLN A 128 -21.06 -15.27 6.11
N TYR A 129 -19.79 -15.36 6.46
CA TYR A 129 -18.71 -14.76 5.70
C TYR A 129 -18.49 -15.54 4.40
N THR A 130 -18.60 -14.84 3.28
CA THR A 130 -18.38 -15.42 1.95
C THR A 130 -17.15 -14.86 1.24
N GLY A 131 -16.34 -14.08 1.96
CA GLY A 131 -15.12 -13.49 1.43
C GLY A 131 -14.00 -14.51 1.24
N LEU A 132 -12.84 -13.99 0.84
CA LEU A 132 -11.60 -14.76 0.71
C LEU A 132 -11.18 -15.32 2.07
N ASP A 133 -10.51 -16.49 2.07
CA ASP A 133 -9.84 -16.96 3.27
C ASP A 133 -8.81 -15.93 3.77
N MET A 134 -8.46 -15.95 5.06
CA MET A 134 -7.66 -14.89 5.68
C MET A 134 -6.25 -14.77 5.07
N GLU A 135 -5.70 -15.85 4.51
CA GLU A 135 -4.43 -15.81 3.78
C GLU A 135 -4.61 -15.09 2.44
N ALA A 136 -5.59 -15.51 1.65
CA ALA A 136 -5.91 -14.94 0.35
C ALA A 136 -6.32 -13.46 0.42
N ALA A 137 -7.09 -13.11 1.46
CA ALA A 137 -7.56 -11.76 1.69
C ALA A 137 -6.39 -10.78 1.94
N HIS A 138 -5.29 -11.27 2.49
CA HIS A 138 -4.12 -10.46 2.89
C HIS A 138 -2.88 -10.70 2.02
N ASP A 139 -2.98 -11.53 0.96
CA ASP A 139 -1.95 -11.73 -0.04
C ASP A 139 -2.14 -10.76 -1.24
N PRO A 140 -1.22 -9.80 -1.47
CA PRO A 140 -1.29 -8.85 -2.59
C PRO A 140 -1.40 -9.50 -3.97
N VAL A 141 -0.92 -10.73 -4.14
CA VAL A 141 -1.00 -11.45 -5.41
C VAL A 141 -2.41 -11.99 -5.66
N ARG A 142 -3.16 -12.31 -4.60
CA ARG A 142 -4.52 -12.88 -4.67
C ARG A 142 -5.61 -11.82 -4.47
N ASN A 143 -5.27 -10.72 -3.79
CA ASN A 143 -6.14 -9.59 -3.56
C ASN A 143 -5.42 -8.29 -3.93
N SER A 144 -5.72 -7.76 -5.12
CA SER A 144 -5.11 -6.51 -5.63
C SER A 144 -5.44 -5.26 -4.80
N ARG A 145 -6.42 -5.35 -3.89
CA ARG A 145 -6.74 -4.27 -2.94
C ARG A 145 -5.79 -4.24 -1.76
N MET A 146 -5.03 -5.31 -1.54
CA MET A 146 -4.02 -5.40 -0.49
C MET A 146 -2.67 -4.96 -1.02
N ASN A 147 -2.19 -3.84 -0.47
CA ASN A 147 -0.95 -3.23 -0.91
C ASN A 147 0.18 -3.59 0.04
N GLY A 148 0.84 -4.72 -0.23
CA GLY A 148 1.96 -5.25 0.56
C GLY A 148 1.56 -6.32 1.58
N ARG A 149 2.56 -7.09 2.04
CA ARG A 149 2.38 -8.16 3.04
C ARG A 149 2.56 -7.64 4.46
N ILE A 150 1.74 -8.15 5.37
CA ILE A 150 1.63 -7.71 6.78
C ILE A 150 2.67 -8.43 7.64
N ASN A 151 3.33 -7.73 8.57
CA ASN A 151 4.15 -8.34 9.63
C ASN A 151 3.45 -8.29 11.01
N ASN A 152 4.09 -8.79 12.07
CA ASN A 152 3.47 -8.80 13.40
C ASN A 152 3.21 -7.41 13.96
N ALA A 153 4.12 -6.46 13.73
CA ALA A 153 3.98 -5.11 14.25
C ALA A 153 2.81 -4.36 13.61
N ASP A 154 2.58 -4.57 12.31
CA ASP A 154 1.42 -4.03 11.61
C ASP A 154 0.12 -4.64 12.16
N TYR A 155 0.10 -5.96 12.36
CA TYR A 155 -1.06 -6.65 12.91
C TYR A 155 -1.40 -6.20 14.34
N ASP A 156 -0.39 -6.05 15.19
CA ASP A 156 -0.56 -5.52 16.56
C ASP A 156 -1.14 -4.11 16.55
N LEU A 157 -0.72 -3.28 15.59
CA LEU A 157 -1.22 -1.92 15.43
C LEU A 157 -2.67 -1.91 14.91
N PHE A 158 -3.03 -2.85 14.04
CA PHE A 158 -4.41 -3.06 13.61
C PHE A 158 -5.32 -3.49 14.78
N VAL A 159 -4.88 -4.44 15.61
CA VAL A 159 -5.64 -4.86 16.80
C VAL A 159 -5.87 -3.68 17.76
N GLN A 160 -4.87 -2.79 17.92
CA GLN A 160 -5.06 -1.55 18.69
C GLN A 160 -6.13 -0.65 18.10
N ALA A 161 -6.17 -0.49 16.77
CA ALA A 161 -7.22 0.26 16.09
C ALA A 161 -8.61 -0.33 16.32
N VAL A 162 -8.75 -1.67 16.36
CA VAL A 162 -10.01 -2.34 16.67
C VAL A 162 -10.49 -2.01 18.09
N VAL A 163 -9.58 -2.06 19.07
CA VAL A 163 -9.90 -1.72 20.47
C VAL A 163 -10.38 -0.27 20.58
N GLU A 164 -9.75 0.65 19.86
CA GLU A 164 -10.15 2.07 19.83
C GLU A 164 -11.49 2.28 19.13
N GLY A 165 -11.72 1.62 17.99
CA GLY A 165 -13.00 1.64 17.30
C GLY A 165 -14.14 1.13 18.18
N ALA A 166 -13.87 0.08 18.97
CA ALA A 166 -14.81 -0.44 19.95
C ALA A 166 -15.09 0.52 21.11
N ALA A 167 -14.04 1.17 21.64
CA ALA A 167 -14.19 2.19 22.66
C ALA A 167 -15.04 3.38 22.20
N GLN A 168 -14.87 3.83 20.94
CA GLN A 168 -15.72 4.87 20.33
C GLN A 168 -17.19 4.43 20.19
N ALA A 169 -17.44 3.13 20.03
CA ALA A 169 -18.78 2.56 20.04
C ALA A 169 -19.34 2.36 21.48
N ASN A 170 -18.62 2.81 22.51
CA ASN A 170 -18.92 2.56 23.94
C ASN A 170 -18.88 1.07 24.34
N ILE A 171 -18.18 0.23 23.58
CA ILE A 171 -17.95 -1.17 23.90
C ILE A 171 -16.58 -1.27 24.56
N THR A 172 -16.55 -1.16 25.90
CA THR A 172 -15.31 -1.14 26.69
C THR A 172 -15.22 -2.29 27.70
N SER A 173 -16.23 -3.16 27.74
CA SER A 173 -16.24 -4.32 28.65
C SER A 173 -15.14 -5.31 28.27
N SER A 174 -14.33 -5.73 29.24
CA SER A 174 -13.32 -6.77 29.05
C SER A 174 -13.92 -8.13 28.69
N GLU A 175 -15.19 -8.36 29.03
CA GLU A 175 -15.94 -9.57 28.65
C GLU A 175 -16.24 -9.61 27.15
N VAL A 176 -16.16 -8.47 26.45
CA VAL A 176 -16.32 -8.39 25.00
C VAL A 176 -14.97 -8.24 24.31
N ILE A 177 -14.16 -7.27 24.76
CA ILE A 177 -12.88 -6.93 24.11
C ILE A 177 -11.86 -8.07 24.24
N GLY A 178 -11.81 -8.77 25.37
CA GLY A 178 -10.89 -9.89 25.58
C GLY A 178 -11.13 -11.03 24.58
N PRO A 179 -12.35 -11.58 24.51
CA PRO A 179 -12.68 -12.62 23.52
C PRO A 179 -12.51 -12.16 22.07
N VAL A 180 -12.91 -10.94 21.72
CA VAL A 180 -12.70 -10.41 20.35
C VAL A 180 -11.21 -10.34 20.02
N GLY A 181 -10.37 -9.92 20.97
CA GLY A 181 -8.91 -9.99 20.81
C GLY A 181 -8.42 -11.41 20.55
N GLN A 182 -8.90 -12.41 21.29
CA GLN A 182 -8.54 -13.82 21.07
C GLN A 182 -8.99 -14.35 19.70
N LEU A 183 -10.17 -13.92 19.23
CA LEU A 183 -10.65 -14.23 17.88
C LEU A 183 -9.69 -13.66 16.83
N LEU A 184 -9.31 -12.37 16.94
CA LEU A 184 -8.35 -11.77 16.02
C LEU A 184 -7.00 -12.53 16.07
N GLU A 185 -6.46 -12.77 17.26
CA GLU A 185 -5.22 -13.55 17.41
C GLU A 185 -5.30 -14.95 16.78
N SER A 186 -6.46 -15.59 16.75
CA SER A 186 -6.62 -16.91 16.12
C SER A 186 -6.41 -16.90 14.61
N VAL A 187 -6.57 -15.75 13.94
CA VAL A 187 -6.35 -15.59 12.50
C VAL A 187 -5.06 -14.85 12.16
N ARG A 188 -4.18 -14.60 13.15
CA ARG A 188 -2.91 -13.91 12.91
C ARG A 188 -2.03 -14.65 11.90
N GLU A 189 -1.87 -15.96 12.08
CA GLU A 189 -0.93 -16.77 11.30
C GLU A 189 -1.17 -16.70 9.78
N PRO A 190 -2.40 -16.88 9.25
CA PRO A 190 -2.64 -16.72 7.82
C PRO A 190 -2.50 -15.27 7.32
N ILE A 191 -2.64 -14.26 8.20
CA ILE A 191 -2.58 -12.84 7.84
C ILE A 191 -1.14 -12.31 7.81
N VAL A 192 -0.30 -12.75 8.73
CA VAL A 192 1.09 -12.28 8.86
C VAL A 192 1.99 -13.03 7.87
N GLN A 193 2.23 -12.40 6.72
CA GLN A 193 2.91 -13.01 5.57
C GLN A 193 4.30 -12.39 5.28
N ARG A 194 4.72 -11.41 6.09
CA ARG A 194 6.03 -10.75 6.00
C ARG A 194 6.81 -10.93 7.28
N ALA A 195 8.10 -11.20 7.18
CA ALA A 195 8.96 -11.34 8.34
C ALA A 195 9.19 -9.99 9.04
N ASP A 196 9.36 -10.00 10.37
CA ASP A 196 9.51 -8.77 11.16
C ASP A 196 10.79 -7.96 10.84
N ASN A 197 11.78 -8.61 10.25
CA ASN A 197 13.03 -7.98 9.80
C ASN A 197 12.99 -7.50 8.33
N GLU A 198 11.87 -7.69 7.64
CA GLU A 198 11.68 -7.26 6.25
C GLU A 198 10.90 -5.93 6.21
N GLY A 199 11.44 -4.95 5.49
CA GLY A 199 10.77 -3.68 5.24
C GLY A 199 9.61 -3.82 4.25
N LEU A 200 8.79 -2.77 4.12
CA LEU A 200 7.81 -2.73 3.03
C LEU A 200 8.58 -2.51 1.74
N ASP A 201 8.17 -3.18 0.67
CA ASP A 201 8.71 -2.89 -0.64
C ASP A 201 8.50 -1.41 -0.99
N LEU A 202 9.35 -0.90 -1.87
CA LEU A 202 9.35 0.52 -2.18
C LEU A 202 8.07 0.92 -2.94
N TYR A 203 7.50 0.03 -3.76
CA TYR A 203 6.25 0.31 -4.47
C TYR A 203 5.10 0.60 -3.50
N THR A 204 4.91 -0.26 -2.50
CA THR A 204 3.91 -0.08 -1.44
C THR A 204 4.17 1.20 -0.65
N ARG A 205 5.43 1.51 -0.29
CA ARG A 205 5.78 2.76 0.40
C ARG A 205 5.51 4.02 -0.41
N LEU A 206 5.54 3.93 -1.74
CA LEU A 206 5.19 5.03 -2.64
C LEU A 206 3.66 5.18 -2.84
N GLY A 207 2.86 4.39 -2.14
CA GLY A 207 1.39 4.42 -2.21
C GLY A 207 0.78 3.23 -2.96
N GLY A 208 1.60 2.44 -3.64
CA GLY A 208 1.23 1.20 -4.32
C GLY A 208 0.03 1.31 -5.25
N SER A 209 -0.86 0.31 -5.22
CA SER A 209 -1.93 0.13 -6.21
C SER A 209 -3.12 1.10 -6.09
N GLY A 210 -3.15 1.96 -5.06
CA GLY A 210 -4.21 2.94 -4.91
C GLY A 210 -4.19 3.95 -6.07
N LEU A 211 -5.29 4.07 -6.82
CA LEU A 211 -5.33 4.97 -7.97
C LEU A 211 -5.39 6.44 -7.54
N ILE A 212 -4.68 7.33 -8.24
CA ILE A 212 -4.76 8.78 -8.07
C ILE A 212 -4.97 9.47 -9.43
N ASN A 213 -5.65 10.62 -9.44
CA ASN A 213 -5.74 11.43 -10.65
C ASN A 213 -4.47 12.27 -10.81
N VAL A 214 -3.78 12.09 -11.94
CA VAL A 214 -2.54 12.82 -12.28
C VAL A 214 -2.74 13.77 -13.46
N ALA A 215 -3.98 13.95 -13.93
CA ALA A 215 -4.30 14.96 -14.93
C ALA A 215 -4.35 16.35 -14.29
N ASP A 216 -3.90 17.36 -15.04
CA ASP A 216 -4.03 18.77 -14.67
C ASP A 216 -5.49 19.21 -14.58
N ASP A 217 -5.74 20.29 -13.83
CA ASP A 217 -7.07 20.87 -13.67
C ASP A 217 -7.69 21.24 -15.03
N GLY A 218 -8.82 20.60 -15.36
CA GLY A 218 -9.55 20.83 -16.61
C GLY A 218 -9.21 19.85 -17.73
N GLU A 219 -8.20 19.01 -17.56
CA GLU A 219 -7.91 17.90 -18.47
C GLU A 219 -8.74 16.65 -18.13
N PRO A 220 -8.93 15.73 -19.09
CA PRO A 220 -9.60 14.46 -18.83
C PRO A 220 -8.91 13.69 -17.71
N VAL A 221 -9.71 13.13 -16.79
CA VAL A 221 -9.22 12.32 -15.67
C VAL A 221 -8.28 11.23 -16.18
N ARG A 222 -7.11 11.15 -15.56
CA ARG A 222 -6.11 10.12 -15.78
C ARG A 222 -5.78 9.47 -14.45
N LEU A 223 -6.33 8.27 -14.23
CA LEU A 223 -6.06 7.49 -13.03
C LEU A 223 -4.84 6.60 -13.25
N VAL A 224 -3.88 6.67 -12.34
CA VAL A 224 -2.70 5.79 -12.30
C VAL A 224 -2.46 5.33 -10.86
N GLU A 225 -1.75 4.22 -10.68
CA GLU A 225 -1.36 3.76 -9.34
C GLU A 225 -0.45 4.79 -8.65
N ALA A 226 -0.70 5.06 -7.37
CA ALA A 226 0.05 6.03 -6.58
C ALA A 226 1.54 5.70 -6.52
N GLY A 227 1.89 4.41 -6.46
CA GLY A 227 3.28 3.95 -6.53
C GLY A 227 3.94 4.19 -7.90
N TYR A 228 3.16 4.23 -8.97
CA TYR A 228 3.65 4.44 -10.34
C TYR A 228 3.87 5.91 -10.68
N ALA A 229 2.98 6.80 -10.25
CA ALA A 229 3.03 8.23 -10.55
C ALA A 229 4.41 8.90 -10.30
N PRO A 230 5.08 8.70 -9.14
CA PRO A 230 6.39 9.29 -8.92
C PRO A 230 7.47 8.70 -9.85
N LEU A 231 7.36 7.42 -10.24
CA LEU A 231 8.30 6.81 -11.19
C LEU A 231 8.19 7.49 -12.55
N GLU A 232 6.96 7.64 -13.04
CA GLU A 232 6.67 8.30 -14.31
C GLU A 232 7.20 9.73 -14.34
N ALA A 233 7.00 10.48 -13.25
CA ALA A 233 7.48 11.85 -13.14
C ALA A 233 9.03 11.92 -13.17
N VAL A 234 9.71 11.07 -12.40
CA VAL A 234 11.19 11.01 -12.36
C VAL A 234 11.76 10.59 -13.71
N VAL A 235 11.18 9.57 -14.34
CA VAL A 235 11.61 9.11 -15.66
C VAL A 235 11.42 10.20 -16.71
N THR A 236 10.27 10.88 -16.69
CA THR A 236 10.00 12.03 -17.57
C THR A 236 11.05 13.11 -17.41
N SER A 237 11.32 13.56 -16.17
CA SER A 237 12.36 14.55 -15.88
C SER A 237 13.74 14.07 -16.31
N THR A 238 14.10 12.81 -16.06
CA THR A 238 15.39 12.24 -16.47
C THR A 238 15.61 12.38 -17.98
N VAL A 239 14.60 12.00 -18.78
CA VAL A 239 14.69 12.10 -20.23
C VAL A 239 14.79 13.57 -20.67
N LEU A 240 14.07 14.48 -20.01
CA LEU A 240 14.13 15.92 -20.31
C LEU A 240 15.47 16.56 -19.93
N VAL A 241 16.06 16.17 -18.80
CA VAL A 241 17.39 16.61 -18.35
C VAL A 241 18.45 16.23 -19.40
N ILE A 242 18.43 14.96 -19.84
CA ILE A 242 19.32 14.49 -20.91
C ILE A 242 19.05 15.23 -22.22
N ALA A 243 17.79 15.39 -22.62
CA ALA A 243 17.42 16.02 -23.89
C ALA A 243 17.77 17.51 -23.94
N THR A 244 17.58 18.22 -22.83
CA THR A 244 17.90 19.66 -22.72
C THR A 244 19.41 19.86 -22.72
N ASN A 245 20.16 18.92 -22.12
CA ASN A 245 21.62 18.90 -22.11
C ASN A 245 22.22 20.25 -21.69
N GLU A 246 21.72 20.81 -20.58
CA GLU A 246 22.14 22.14 -20.14
C GLU A 246 23.66 22.18 -19.90
N GLY A 247 24.33 23.14 -20.53
CA GLY A 247 25.78 23.31 -20.43
C GLY A 247 26.62 22.20 -21.06
N GLY A 248 26.02 21.27 -21.82
CA GLY A 248 26.73 20.14 -22.44
C GLY A 248 27.06 19.00 -21.49
N LYS A 249 26.46 18.97 -20.29
CA LYS A 249 26.73 17.94 -19.27
C LYS A 249 26.53 16.51 -19.78
N TYR A 250 25.53 16.31 -20.63
CA TYR A 250 25.08 15.02 -21.15
C TYR A 250 25.44 14.82 -22.63
N ASP A 251 26.48 15.50 -23.13
CA ASP A 251 26.98 15.36 -24.51
C ASP A 251 27.25 13.89 -24.88
N ASP A 252 27.84 13.13 -23.97
CA ASP A 252 28.17 11.71 -24.17
C ASP A 252 26.92 10.80 -24.21
N LEU A 253 25.78 11.25 -23.68
CA LEU A 253 24.51 10.52 -23.76
C LEU A 253 23.73 10.83 -25.04
N GLN A 254 23.89 12.02 -25.64
CA GLN A 254 23.11 12.46 -26.81
C GLN A 254 23.04 11.43 -27.96
N PRO A 255 24.13 10.73 -28.34
CA PRO A 255 24.08 9.77 -29.43
C PRO A 255 23.04 8.67 -29.23
N TYR A 256 22.83 8.20 -27.99
CA TYR A 256 21.89 7.14 -27.65
C TYR A 256 20.42 7.58 -27.76
N PHE A 257 20.15 8.90 -27.69
CA PHE A 257 18.81 9.47 -27.76
C PHE A 257 18.50 10.11 -29.12
N SER A 258 19.39 10.00 -30.11
CA SER A 258 19.28 10.72 -31.39
C SER A 258 17.97 10.44 -32.16
N VAL A 259 17.49 9.19 -32.14
CA VAL A 259 16.19 8.82 -32.72
C VAL A 259 15.04 9.50 -31.99
N LEU A 260 15.06 9.46 -30.65
CA LEU A 260 14.04 10.08 -29.82
C LEU A 260 13.99 11.60 -30.03
N LEU A 261 15.15 12.25 -30.04
CA LEU A 261 15.27 13.70 -30.24
C LEU A 261 14.76 14.12 -31.63
N ALA A 262 15.03 13.32 -32.66
CA ALA A 262 14.52 13.56 -34.00
C ALA A 262 12.98 13.43 -34.07
N GLU A 263 12.40 12.43 -33.40
CA GLU A 263 10.94 12.24 -33.32
C GLU A 263 10.27 13.41 -32.61
N VAL A 264 10.78 13.81 -31.44
CA VAL A 264 10.25 14.94 -30.66
C VAL A 264 10.38 16.25 -31.45
N GLY A 265 11.52 16.48 -32.10
CA GLY A 265 11.74 17.66 -32.96
C GLY A 265 10.78 17.73 -34.16
N ALA A 266 10.26 16.58 -34.61
CA ALA A 266 9.23 16.49 -35.63
C ALA A 266 7.79 16.59 -35.06
N GLY A 267 7.63 16.80 -33.76
CA GLY A 267 6.34 16.83 -33.07
C GLY A 267 5.71 15.46 -32.82
N ASN A 268 6.47 14.37 -32.97
CA ASN A 268 6.01 13.01 -32.71
C ASN A 268 6.48 12.54 -31.32
N LEU A 269 5.55 12.45 -30.36
CA LEU A 269 5.84 12.05 -28.97
C LEU A 269 5.65 10.55 -28.70
N SER A 270 5.36 9.73 -29.71
CA SER A 270 5.10 8.28 -29.52
C SER A 270 6.30 7.55 -28.92
N GLY A 271 7.51 7.80 -29.44
CA GLY A 271 8.74 7.20 -28.92
C GLY A 271 9.13 7.70 -27.53
N PHE A 272 8.78 8.94 -27.19
CA PHE A 272 8.96 9.51 -25.85
C PHE A 272 8.03 8.83 -24.86
N THR A 273 6.74 8.76 -25.21
CA THR A 273 5.71 8.10 -24.39
C THR A 273 6.09 6.64 -24.14
N THR A 274 6.50 5.91 -25.18
CA THR A 274 6.94 4.51 -25.06
C THR A 274 8.13 4.37 -24.11
N LEU A 275 9.16 5.22 -24.24
CA LEU A 275 10.33 5.16 -23.37
C LEU A 275 9.97 5.42 -21.90
N VAL A 276 9.14 6.46 -21.65
CA VAL A 276 8.72 6.80 -20.30
C VAL A 276 7.91 5.68 -19.69
N THR A 277 6.94 5.13 -20.41
CA THR A 277 6.12 3.99 -19.97
C THR A 277 6.99 2.78 -19.68
N ASP A 278 7.76 2.30 -20.65
CA ASP A 278 8.59 1.09 -20.52
C ASP A 278 9.55 1.17 -19.33
N PHE A 279 10.23 2.32 -19.16
CA PHE A 279 11.18 2.47 -18.05
C PHE A 279 10.46 2.58 -16.70
N SER A 280 9.32 3.28 -16.64
CA SER A 280 8.53 3.38 -15.41
C SER A 280 7.93 2.04 -15.00
N GLU A 281 7.43 1.24 -15.96
CA GLU A 281 6.91 -0.10 -15.72
C GLU A 281 8.01 -1.07 -15.26
N PHE A 282 9.21 -0.99 -15.88
CA PHE A 282 10.37 -1.74 -15.42
C PHE A 282 10.70 -1.43 -13.96
N LEU A 283 10.76 -0.15 -13.60
CA LEU A 283 11.01 0.26 -12.21
C LEU A 283 9.89 -0.20 -11.28
N ALA A 284 8.62 -0.03 -11.67
CA ALA A 284 7.46 -0.42 -10.86
C ALA A 284 7.48 -1.91 -10.53
N GLN A 285 7.69 -2.76 -11.54
CA GLN A 285 7.80 -4.21 -11.35
C GLN A 285 9.02 -4.55 -10.47
N ALA A 286 10.17 -3.92 -10.73
CA ALA A 286 11.41 -4.20 -9.99
C ALA A 286 11.33 -3.83 -8.50
N ILE A 287 10.47 -2.89 -8.13
CA ILE A 287 10.36 -2.39 -6.74
C ILE A 287 9.13 -2.90 -5.98
N GLY A 288 8.34 -3.81 -6.57
CA GLY A 288 7.28 -4.52 -5.85
C GLY A 288 5.87 -4.42 -6.43
N SER A 289 5.65 -3.79 -7.58
CA SER A 289 4.32 -3.80 -8.20
C SER A 289 3.91 -5.22 -8.59
N VAL A 290 2.66 -5.58 -8.24
CA VAL A 290 2.02 -6.84 -8.62
C VAL A 290 1.03 -6.69 -9.77
N ASN A 291 0.67 -5.44 -10.10
CA ASN A 291 -0.30 -5.11 -11.15
C ASN A 291 0.36 -4.61 -12.44
N ILE A 292 1.63 -4.21 -12.37
CA ILE A 292 2.40 -3.66 -13.50
C ILE A 292 3.50 -4.64 -13.87
N GLU A 293 3.48 -5.07 -15.12
CA GLU A 293 4.47 -5.97 -15.71
C GLU A 293 5.20 -5.27 -16.85
N TYR A 294 6.53 -5.24 -16.78
CA TYR A 294 7.36 -4.81 -17.88
C TYR A 294 7.42 -5.89 -18.96
N THR A 295 6.91 -5.55 -20.14
CA THR A 295 6.83 -6.48 -21.30
C THR A 295 7.84 -6.18 -22.39
N GLY A 296 8.73 -5.20 -22.16
CA GLY A 296 9.76 -4.80 -23.11
C GLY A 296 10.91 -5.79 -23.25
N LEU A 297 11.92 -5.40 -24.02
CA LEU A 297 13.14 -6.20 -24.19
C LEU A 297 13.87 -6.35 -22.86
N ASN A 298 14.49 -7.51 -22.62
CA ASN A 298 15.42 -7.61 -21.49
C ASN A 298 16.53 -6.55 -21.62
N MET A 299 17.13 -6.18 -20.49
CA MET A 299 18.04 -5.02 -20.44
C MET A 299 19.28 -5.17 -21.34
N ALA A 300 19.72 -6.38 -21.65
CA ALA A 300 20.80 -6.60 -22.61
C ALA A 300 20.33 -6.33 -24.05
N ASP A 301 19.21 -6.92 -24.47
CA ASP A 301 18.69 -6.72 -25.83
C ASP A 301 18.20 -5.29 -26.05
N ALA A 302 17.62 -4.65 -25.03
CA ALA A 302 17.19 -3.26 -25.06
C ALA A 302 18.37 -2.31 -25.35
N HIS A 303 19.57 -2.63 -24.88
CA HIS A 303 20.77 -1.80 -25.03
C HIS A 303 21.74 -2.31 -26.10
N ASN A 304 21.37 -3.36 -26.85
CA ASN A 304 22.19 -3.93 -27.92
C ASN A 304 21.76 -3.37 -29.30
N PRO A 305 22.60 -2.57 -29.99
CA PRO A 305 22.30 -2.02 -31.32
C PRO A 305 22.01 -3.07 -32.41
N ALA A 306 22.45 -4.32 -32.22
CA ALA A 306 22.14 -5.40 -33.15
C ALA A 306 20.70 -5.93 -33.03
N VAL A 307 20.03 -5.64 -31.90
CA VAL A 307 18.66 -6.10 -31.60
C VAL A 307 17.70 -4.90 -31.54
N ASN A 308 18.07 -3.84 -30.83
CA ASN A 308 17.29 -2.61 -30.74
C ASN A 308 17.87 -1.53 -31.66
N SER A 309 17.20 -1.29 -32.80
CA SER A 309 17.63 -0.28 -33.78
C SER A 309 17.56 1.16 -33.28
N ARG A 310 16.93 1.43 -32.14
CA ARG A 310 16.92 2.77 -31.52
C ARG A 310 18.23 3.06 -30.77
N MET A 311 19.01 2.04 -30.43
CA MET A 311 20.34 2.19 -29.85
C MET A 311 21.40 2.36 -30.93
N THR A 312 22.18 3.42 -30.83
CA THR A 312 23.19 3.79 -31.84
C THR A 312 24.60 3.29 -31.51
N GLY A 313 24.82 2.75 -30.31
CA GLY A 313 26.12 2.27 -29.85
C GLY A 313 26.01 1.42 -28.58
N LEU A 314 27.11 0.76 -28.23
CA LEU A 314 27.24 -0.01 -26.98
C LEU A 314 27.52 0.93 -25.81
N VAL A 315 26.80 0.76 -24.71
CA VAL A 315 26.93 1.57 -23.50
C VAL A 315 28.20 1.18 -22.73
N SER A 316 29.05 2.15 -22.41
CA SER A 316 30.19 1.94 -21.48
C SER A 316 29.79 2.16 -20.03
N ALA A 317 30.66 1.76 -19.10
CA ALA A 317 30.49 2.08 -17.68
C ALA A 317 30.39 3.59 -17.40
N ALA A 318 31.18 4.42 -18.11
CA ALA A 318 31.14 5.87 -17.92
C ALA A 318 29.81 6.47 -18.42
N ASP A 319 29.31 5.98 -19.57
CA ASP A 319 28.01 6.40 -20.11
C ASP A 319 26.88 6.02 -19.12
N TYR A 320 26.94 4.82 -18.55
CA TYR A 320 25.97 4.36 -17.57
C TYR A 320 25.99 5.20 -16.29
N ASP A 321 27.18 5.48 -15.75
CA ASP A 321 27.31 6.28 -14.53
C ASP A 321 26.76 7.71 -14.77
N LEU A 322 27.00 8.29 -15.95
CA LEU A 322 26.43 9.59 -16.35
C LEU A 322 24.90 9.54 -16.50
N PHE A 323 24.33 8.43 -16.99
CA PHE A 323 22.88 8.22 -17.00
C PHE A 323 22.30 8.15 -15.57
N VAL A 324 22.98 7.47 -14.64
CA VAL A 324 22.55 7.43 -13.23
C VAL A 324 22.56 8.83 -12.61
N GLU A 325 23.53 9.69 -12.94
CA GLU A 325 23.52 11.09 -12.53
C GLU A 325 22.28 11.84 -13.05
N ALA A 326 21.88 11.62 -14.30
CA ALA A 326 20.67 12.21 -14.85
C ALA A 326 19.40 11.74 -14.12
N VAL A 327 19.34 10.47 -13.72
CA VAL A 327 18.23 9.94 -12.90
C VAL A 327 18.18 10.64 -11.55
N VAL A 328 19.34 10.87 -10.91
CA VAL A 328 19.42 11.61 -9.64
C VAL A 328 18.93 13.04 -9.81
N GLU A 329 19.33 13.73 -10.87
CA GLU A 329 18.85 15.09 -11.17
C GLU A 329 17.34 15.11 -11.40
N GLY A 330 16.81 14.20 -12.22
CA GLY A 330 15.36 14.09 -12.43
C GLY A 330 14.59 13.78 -11.16
N ALA A 331 15.16 12.98 -10.24
CA ALA A 331 14.58 12.73 -8.94
C ALA A 331 14.58 13.97 -8.03
N LEU A 332 15.66 14.76 -8.07
CA LEU A 332 15.75 16.01 -7.31
C LEU A 332 14.77 17.07 -7.83
N GLU A 333 14.57 17.18 -9.15
CA GLU A 333 13.54 18.06 -9.75
C GLU A 333 12.13 17.74 -9.24
N ASN A 334 11.85 16.45 -9.03
CA ASN A 334 10.57 15.97 -8.52
C ASN A 334 10.50 15.95 -6.98
N ASN A 335 11.46 16.55 -6.28
CA ASN A 335 11.53 16.62 -4.82
C ASN A 335 11.51 15.24 -4.13
N VAL A 336 12.04 14.21 -4.80
CA VAL A 336 12.12 12.86 -4.22
C VAL A 336 13.08 12.87 -3.01
N PRO A 337 12.70 12.31 -1.85
CA PRO A 337 13.56 12.26 -0.68
C PRO A 337 14.86 11.49 -0.94
N MET A 338 15.99 11.99 -0.43
CA MET A 338 17.31 11.36 -0.63
C MET A 338 17.38 9.87 -0.24
N PRO A 339 16.75 9.39 0.85
CA PRO A 339 16.72 7.96 1.16
C PRO A 339 16.08 7.11 0.05
N VAL A 340 15.05 7.64 -0.61
CA VAL A 340 14.37 6.98 -1.73
C VAL A 340 15.27 6.99 -2.98
N ILE A 341 15.94 8.11 -3.26
CA ILE A 341 16.93 8.22 -4.35
C ILE A 341 18.06 7.18 -4.15
N GLN A 342 18.55 7.02 -2.93
CA GLN A 342 19.60 6.04 -2.61
C GLN A 342 19.14 4.60 -2.87
N GLU A 343 17.89 4.28 -2.54
CA GLU A 343 17.31 2.96 -2.79
C GLU A 343 17.17 2.67 -4.30
N PHE A 344 16.68 3.64 -5.09
CA PHE A 344 16.69 3.54 -6.55
C PHE A 344 18.12 3.40 -7.12
N GLY A 345 19.07 4.17 -6.59
CA GLY A 345 20.48 4.05 -6.98
C GLY A 345 21.05 2.66 -6.72
N GLY A 346 20.64 2.01 -5.62
CA GLY A 346 20.98 0.62 -5.29
C GLY A 346 20.40 -0.38 -6.30
N LEU A 347 19.13 -0.20 -6.71
CA LEU A 347 18.50 -1.01 -7.75
C LEU A 347 19.23 -0.87 -9.09
N LEU A 348 19.43 0.36 -9.55
CA LEU A 348 20.10 0.67 -10.82
C LEU A 348 21.51 0.06 -10.85
N ASN A 349 22.27 0.21 -9.77
CA ASN A 349 23.63 -0.32 -9.68
C ASN A 349 23.72 -1.78 -9.24
N SER A 350 22.60 -2.52 -9.17
CA SER A 350 22.63 -3.96 -8.91
C SER A 350 23.43 -4.68 -9.99
N GLU A 351 24.22 -5.70 -9.60
CA GLU A 351 25.17 -6.38 -10.50
C GLU A 351 24.47 -6.94 -11.75
N GLY A 352 23.28 -7.51 -11.59
CA GLY A 352 22.50 -8.06 -12.69
C GLY A 352 22.00 -7.01 -13.69
N LEU A 353 21.52 -5.86 -13.20
CA LEU A 353 20.99 -4.80 -14.06
C LEU A 353 22.11 -4.03 -14.75
N ARG A 354 23.09 -3.55 -13.96
CA ARG A 354 24.22 -2.78 -14.46
C ARG A 354 25.05 -3.58 -15.47
N GLY A 355 25.28 -4.86 -15.19
CA GLY A 355 26.02 -5.76 -16.09
C GLY A 355 25.29 -6.10 -17.40
N ALA A 356 23.95 -6.08 -17.40
CA ALA A 356 23.17 -6.30 -18.63
C ALA A 356 23.21 -5.09 -19.58
N ILE A 357 23.28 -3.87 -19.02
CA ILE A 357 23.25 -2.62 -19.78
C ILE A 357 24.64 -2.27 -20.35
N ILE A 358 25.71 -2.45 -19.56
CA ILE A 358 27.08 -2.13 -19.99
C ILE A 358 27.60 -3.22 -20.92
N GLN A 359 27.88 -2.86 -22.17
CA GLN A 359 28.25 -3.81 -23.24
C GLN A 359 29.61 -3.51 -23.88
N ARG A 360 30.36 -2.50 -23.41
CA ARG A 360 31.73 -2.21 -23.85
C ARG A 360 32.67 -1.81 -22.73
#